data_AF-A0A453JQ59-F1
#
_entry.id   AF-A0A453JQ59-F1
#
_cell.length_a   1.000
_cell.length_b   1.000
_cell.length_c   1.000
_cell.angle_alpha   90.00
_cell.angle_beta   90.00
_cell.angle_gamma   90.00
#
_symmetry.space_group_name_H-M   'P 1'
#
loop_
_entity.id
_entity.type
_entity.pdbx_description
1 polymer ?
#
loop_
_entity_poly.entity_id
_entity_poly.type
_entity_poly.pdbx_seq_one_letter_code
_entity_poly.pdbx_strand_id
1 'polypeptide(L)'
;VQDSFMNNIGSRYGITSGSRENTLYNALWVAQALLRKGSVKTVSKRILIFTNEDDPFGGITGAAKTDMIRTTIQRAKDAQDLGLSIELLPLSRPDEDFNMSLFYADLIGLEGDEVVQYVPSAGEKLEDMTDQLRKRMMKKRKVKTLSFAITNDVCIEVNTYALIRPTAPGML
;
A
#
# COMPACT_ATOMS: atom_id res chain seq x y z
N VAL A 1 -3.29 -1.00 -29.45
CA VAL A 1 -2.93 -0.96 -28.01
C VAL A 1 -3.66 -2.04 -27.23
N GLN A 2 -4.99 -2.13 -27.33
CA GLN A 2 -5.80 -3.13 -26.62
C GLN A 2 -5.39 -4.59 -26.93
N ASP A 3 -5.20 -4.93 -28.21
CA ASP A 3 -4.75 -6.28 -28.59
C ASP A 3 -3.33 -6.62 -28.10
N SER A 4 -2.43 -5.64 -28.08
CA SER A 4 -1.07 -5.85 -27.58
C SER A 4 -1.02 -6.00 -26.07
N PHE A 5 -1.93 -5.30 -25.35
CA PHE A 5 -2.11 -5.46 -23.91
C PHE A 5 -2.66 -6.85 -23.59
N MET A 6 -3.73 -7.29 -24.25
CA MET A 6 -4.32 -8.61 -24.02
C MET A 6 -3.34 -9.74 -24.33
N ASN A 7 -2.56 -9.62 -25.41
CA ASN A 7 -1.61 -10.66 -25.79
C ASN A 7 -0.39 -10.76 -24.86
N ASN A 8 0.09 -9.66 -24.29
CA ASN A 8 1.33 -9.66 -23.49
C ASN A 8 1.11 -9.59 -21.98
N ILE A 9 0.06 -8.91 -21.53
CA ILE A 9 -0.16 -8.53 -20.13
C ILE A 9 -1.52 -9.06 -19.63
N GLY A 10 -2.61 -8.77 -20.34
CA GLY A 10 -3.99 -9.08 -19.93
C GLY A 10 -4.38 -10.56 -20.00
N SER A 11 -3.58 -11.41 -20.65
CA SER A 11 -3.81 -12.86 -20.72
C SER A 11 -3.33 -13.64 -19.49
N ARG A 12 -2.58 -12.99 -18.58
CA ARG A 12 -2.00 -13.62 -17.40
C ARG A 12 -2.86 -13.35 -16.18
N TYR A 13 -3.74 -14.30 -15.86
CA TYR A 13 -4.53 -14.28 -14.63
C TYR A 13 -3.70 -14.86 -13.47
N GLY A 14 -3.66 -14.14 -12.35
CA GLY A 14 -2.84 -14.52 -11.21
C GLY A 14 -3.42 -15.70 -10.43
N ILE A 15 -4.72 -15.68 -10.14
CA ILE A 15 -5.38 -16.72 -9.34
C ILE A 15 -6.47 -17.35 -10.19
N THR A 16 -6.22 -18.57 -10.67
CA THR A 16 -7.16 -19.32 -11.50
C THR A 16 -7.75 -20.49 -10.72
N SER A 17 -9.06 -20.71 -10.87
CA SER A 17 -9.75 -21.85 -10.27
C SER A 17 -9.11 -23.17 -10.75
N GLY A 18 -8.57 -23.95 -9.81
CA GLY A 18 -7.87 -25.21 -10.09
C GLY A 18 -6.34 -25.14 -10.07
N SER A 19 -5.75 -23.94 -10.09
CA SER A 19 -4.31 -23.78 -9.80
C SER A 19 -4.07 -23.89 -8.29
N ARG A 20 -3.03 -24.65 -7.90
CA ARG A 20 -2.56 -24.69 -6.51
C ARG A 20 -1.63 -23.52 -6.17
N GLU A 21 -1.37 -22.64 -7.13
CA GLU A 21 -0.42 -21.54 -6.97
C GLU A 21 -1.09 -20.34 -6.31
N ASN A 22 -0.52 -19.90 -5.19
CA ASN A 22 -0.94 -18.69 -4.52
C ASN A 22 -0.09 -17.50 -5.03
N THR A 23 -0.54 -16.91 -6.13
CA THR A 23 0.23 -15.86 -6.82
C THR A 23 0.38 -14.58 -6.01
N LEU A 24 -0.63 -14.20 -5.22
CA LEU A 24 -0.52 -13.02 -4.35
C LEU A 24 0.50 -13.25 -3.23
N TYR A 25 0.49 -14.43 -2.60
CA TYR A 25 1.53 -14.83 -1.66
C TYR A 25 2.92 -14.78 -2.29
N ASN A 26 3.08 -15.33 -3.50
CA ASN A 26 4.36 -15.32 -4.22
C ASN A 26 4.84 -13.90 -4.54
N ALA A 27 3.92 -13.02 -4.96
CA ALA A 27 4.22 -11.62 -5.24
C ALA A 27 4.71 -10.89 -3.97
N LEU A 28 4.02 -11.08 -2.84
CA LEU A 28 4.44 -10.51 -1.55
C LEU A 28 5.82 -11.03 -1.12
N TRP A 29 6.06 -12.34 -1.28
CA TRP A 29 7.36 -12.95 -0.97
C TRP A 29 8.50 -12.36 -1.79
N VAL A 30 8.30 -12.22 -3.11
CA VAL A 30 9.29 -11.62 -4.00
C VAL A 30 9.52 -10.15 -3.67
N ALA A 31 8.46 -9.36 -3.45
CA ALA A 31 8.57 -7.96 -3.08
C ALA A 31 9.32 -7.77 -1.75
N GLN A 32 9.01 -8.58 -0.74
CA GLN A 32 9.73 -8.61 0.54
C GLN A 32 11.23 -8.91 0.34
N ALA A 33 11.56 -9.92 -0.47
CA ALA A 33 12.94 -10.29 -0.74
C ALA A 33 13.72 -9.17 -1.46
N LEU A 34 13.08 -8.49 -2.42
CA LEU A 34 13.66 -7.34 -3.12
C LEU A 34 13.94 -6.19 -2.16
N LEU A 35 12.98 -5.85 -1.30
CA LEU A 35 13.12 -4.76 -0.33
C LEU A 35 14.14 -5.09 0.77
N ARG A 36 14.42 -6.38 1.03
CA ARG A 36 15.49 -6.79 1.95
C ARG A 36 16.89 -6.54 1.37
N LYS A 37 17.07 -6.65 0.05
CA LYS A 37 18.38 -6.57 -0.62
C LYS A 37 18.79 -5.11 -0.85
N GLY A 38 19.95 -4.70 -0.31
CA GLY A 38 20.63 -3.46 -0.71
C GLY A 38 20.21 -2.16 -0.01
N SER A 39 19.35 -2.20 1.01
CA SER A 39 18.93 -0.99 1.72
C SER A 39 19.67 -0.79 3.05
N VAL A 40 20.16 0.42 3.29
CA VAL A 40 20.61 0.88 4.62
C VAL A 40 19.45 0.70 5.61
N LYS A 41 19.73 0.26 6.84
CA LYS A 41 18.74 -0.06 7.89
C LYS A 41 17.77 1.10 8.25
N THR A 42 18.03 2.31 7.76
CA THR A 42 17.32 3.55 8.13
C THR A 42 16.28 4.01 7.11
N VAL A 43 16.12 3.32 5.98
CA VAL A 43 15.16 3.72 4.94
C VAL A 43 13.81 3.03 5.17
N SER A 44 12.73 3.80 5.05
CA SER A 44 11.38 3.26 5.06
C SER A 44 11.15 2.39 3.83
N LYS A 45 10.65 1.18 4.03
CA LYS A 45 10.35 0.25 2.93
C LYS A 45 8.86 0.07 2.85
N ARG A 46 8.32 0.12 1.63
CA ARG A 46 6.90 0.05 1.39
C ARG A 46 6.57 -0.77 0.14
N ILE A 47 5.53 -1.56 0.23
CA ILE A 47 4.87 -2.24 -0.88
C ILE A 47 3.55 -1.51 -1.13
N LEU A 48 3.35 -1.04 -2.36
CA LEU A 48 2.10 -0.43 -2.82
C LEU A 48 1.39 -1.43 -3.73
N ILE A 49 0.16 -1.80 -3.40
CA ILE A 49 -0.68 -2.71 -4.18
C ILE A 49 -1.73 -1.88 -4.91
N PHE A 50 -1.79 -2.01 -6.23
CA PHE A 50 -2.83 -1.42 -7.07
C PHE A 50 -3.68 -2.54 -7.62
N THR A 51 -4.99 -2.52 -7.37
CA THR A 51 -5.89 -3.60 -7.79
C THR A 51 -7.32 -3.10 -7.92
N ASN A 52 -8.05 -3.64 -8.90
CA ASN A 52 -9.50 -3.48 -9.09
C ASN A 52 -10.26 -4.79 -8.81
N GLU A 53 -9.60 -5.73 -8.15
CA GLU A 53 -10.12 -7.02 -7.70
C GLU A 53 -10.10 -7.04 -6.17
N ASP A 54 -11.25 -7.23 -5.53
CA ASP A 54 -11.46 -7.11 -4.09
C ASP A 54 -11.55 -8.47 -3.37
N ASP A 55 -12.00 -9.54 -4.05
CA ASP A 55 -11.89 -10.95 -3.60
C ASP A 55 -10.95 -11.76 -4.52
N PRO A 56 -9.62 -11.64 -4.35
CA PRO A 56 -8.65 -12.38 -5.15
C PRO A 56 -8.78 -13.91 -5.02
N PHE A 57 -9.49 -14.42 -3.99
CA PHE A 57 -9.70 -15.85 -3.76
C PHE A 57 -11.17 -16.27 -4.02
N GLY A 58 -11.99 -15.42 -4.63
CA GLY A 58 -13.42 -15.67 -4.88
C GLY A 58 -13.70 -16.93 -5.67
N GLY A 59 -12.84 -17.23 -6.65
CA GLY A 59 -12.95 -18.41 -7.51
C GLY A 59 -12.45 -19.73 -6.90
N ILE A 60 -11.99 -19.74 -5.65
CA ILE A 60 -11.48 -20.94 -4.96
C ILE A 60 -12.49 -21.38 -3.90
N THR A 61 -12.67 -22.68 -3.70
CA THR A 61 -13.67 -23.20 -2.76
C THR A 61 -13.07 -24.17 -1.74
N GLY A 62 -13.79 -24.37 -0.64
CA GLY A 62 -13.44 -25.34 0.41
C GLY A 62 -12.16 -24.99 1.17
N ALA A 63 -11.53 -26.03 1.75
CA ALA A 63 -10.36 -25.89 2.61
C ALA A 63 -9.15 -25.23 1.93
N ALA A 64 -9.05 -25.33 0.59
CA ALA A 64 -8.00 -24.69 -0.17
C ALA A 64 -8.09 -23.15 -0.10
N LYS A 65 -9.30 -22.56 -0.19
CA LYS A 65 -9.49 -21.10 -0.04
C LYS A 65 -9.00 -20.63 1.32
N THR A 66 -9.44 -21.30 2.38
CA THR A 66 -9.09 -20.94 3.76
C THR A 66 -7.58 -21.01 4.00
N ASP A 67 -6.90 -22.06 3.52
CA ASP A 67 -5.46 -22.20 3.70
C ASP A 67 -4.67 -21.17 2.89
N MET A 68 -5.08 -20.88 1.66
CA MET A 68 -4.46 -19.85 0.82
C MET A 68 -4.63 -18.45 1.42
N ILE A 69 -5.82 -18.10 1.89
CA ILE A 69 -6.06 -16.81 2.57
C ILE A 69 -5.17 -16.70 3.82
N ARG A 70 -5.22 -17.72 4.69
CA ARG A 70 -4.45 -17.75 5.95
C ARG A 70 -2.95 -17.59 5.71
N THR A 71 -2.39 -18.34 4.76
CA THR A 71 -0.95 -18.27 4.44
C THR A 71 -0.56 -16.93 3.82
N THR A 72 -1.43 -16.31 3.02
CA THR A 72 -1.19 -14.97 2.44
C THR A 72 -1.20 -13.89 3.51
N ILE A 73 -2.19 -13.90 4.40
CA ILE A 73 -2.29 -12.95 5.51
C ILE A 73 -1.09 -13.10 6.44
N GLN A 74 -0.72 -14.34 6.79
CA GLN A 74 0.46 -14.57 7.62
C GLN A 74 1.73 -14.01 6.97
N ARG A 75 1.89 -14.18 5.66
CA ARG A 75 3.03 -13.62 4.92
C ARG A 75 3.06 -12.09 4.96
N ALA A 76 1.91 -11.44 4.86
CA ALA A 76 1.81 -9.98 4.96
C ALA A 76 2.19 -9.50 6.37
N LYS A 77 1.72 -10.18 7.41
CA LYS A 77 2.10 -9.92 8.81
C LYS A 77 3.61 -10.08 9.03
N ASP A 78 4.20 -11.18 8.55
CA ASP A 78 5.65 -11.39 8.62
C ASP A 78 6.44 -10.24 7.94
N ALA A 79 5.91 -9.70 6.83
CA ALA A 79 6.52 -8.56 6.14
C ALA A 79 6.41 -7.27 6.97
N GLN A 80 5.26 -7.03 7.60
CA GLN A 80 5.04 -5.89 8.50
C GLN A 80 5.94 -5.96 9.74
N ASP A 81 6.11 -7.13 10.33
CA ASP A 81 7.00 -7.37 11.49
C ASP A 81 8.48 -7.09 11.15
N LEU A 82 8.87 -7.28 9.89
CA LEU A 82 10.20 -6.88 9.38
C LEU A 82 10.32 -5.38 9.07
N GLY A 83 9.29 -4.58 9.39
CA GLY A 83 9.26 -3.14 9.18
C GLY A 83 8.90 -2.71 7.75
N LEU A 84 8.28 -3.60 6.95
CA LEU A 84 7.73 -3.23 5.65
C LEU A 84 6.31 -2.71 5.82
N SER A 85 6.02 -1.52 5.28
CA SER A 85 4.64 -1.04 5.17
C SER A 85 3.98 -1.66 3.93
N ILE A 86 2.76 -2.17 4.06
CA ILE A 86 1.93 -2.61 2.93
C ILE A 86 0.76 -1.65 2.84
N GLU A 87 0.55 -1.04 1.68
CA GLU A 87 -0.53 -0.09 1.42
C GLU A 87 -1.30 -0.52 0.17
N LEU A 88 -2.62 -0.40 0.22
CA LEU A 88 -3.51 -0.68 -0.91
C LEU A 88 -4.00 0.63 -1.54
N LEU A 89 -4.03 0.66 -2.86
CA LEU A 89 -4.74 1.62 -3.66
C LEU A 89 -5.83 0.86 -4.45
N PRO A 90 -7.06 0.81 -3.92
CA PRO A 90 -8.17 0.16 -4.59
C PRO A 90 -8.58 0.99 -5.81
N LEU A 91 -8.76 0.32 -6.93
CA LEU A 91 -9.20 0.90 -8.19
C LEU A 91 -10.68 0.54 -8.39
N SER A 92 -11.58 1.35 -7.83
CA SER A 92 -13.02 1.13 -7.99
C SER A 92 -13.43 1.18 -9.46
N ARG A 93 -14.39 0.34 -9.85
CA ARG A 93 -15.00 0.37 -11.18
C ARG A 93 -16.13 1.42 -11.16
N PRO A 94 -16.53 1.98 -12.32
CA PRO A 94 -17.56 3.02 -12.36
C PRO A 94 -18.89 2.63 -11.70
N ASP A 95 -19.22 1.33 -11.73
CA ASP A 95 -20.51 0.79 -11.28
C ASP A 95 -20.39 -0.07 -10.02
N GLU A 96 -19.19 -0.22 -9.45
CA GLU A 96 -18.91 -1.17 -8.36
C GLU A 96 -17.92 -0.58 -7.36
N ASP A 97 -18.35 -0.52 -6.10
CA ASP A 97 -17.52 -0.11 -4.98
C ASP A 97 -16.56 -1.23 -4.59
N PHE A 98 -15.30 -0.86 -4.33
CA PHE A 98 -14.29 -1.82 -3.90
C PHE A 98 -14.50 -2.26 -2.45
N ASN A 99 -14.76 -3.55 -2.21
CA ASN A 99 -15.05 -4.05 -0.87
C ASN A 99 -13.79 -4.53 -0.11
N MET A 100 -13.26 -3.64 0.73
CA MET A 100 -12.09 -3.94 1.57
C MET A 100 -12.26 -5.13 2.53
N SER A 101 -13.48 -5.36 3.01
CA SER A 101 -13.77 -6.36 4.05
C SER A 101 -13.71 -7.80 3.54
N LEU A 102 -13.67 -8.03 2.22
CA LEU A 102 -13.60 -9.38 1.66
C LEU A 102 -12.24 -10.04 1.92
N PHE A 103 -11.16 -9.26 1.91
CA PHE A 103 -9.81 -9.81 2.04
C PHE A 103 -8.75 -8.77 2.45
N TYR A 104 -8.75 -7.59 1.83
CA TYR A 104 -7.64 -6.66 1.97
C TYR A 104 -7.55 -5.99 3.33
N ALA A 105 -8.66 -5.78 4.04
CA ALA A 105 -8.64 -5.26 5.42
C ALA A 105 -7.75 -6.13 6.32
N ASP A 106 -7.93 -7.46 6.28
CA ASP A 106 -7.12 -8.41 7.03
C ASP A 106 -5.66 -8.45 6.56
N LEU A 107 -5.43 -8.26 5.24
CA LEU A 107 -4.09 -8.29 4.66
C LEU A 107 -3.21 -7.13 5.16
N ILE A 108 -3.78 -5.93 5.22
CA ILE A 108 -3.04 -4.74 5.69
C ILE A 108 -3.21 -4.47 7.19
N GLY A 109 -4.07 -5.22 7.87
CA GLY A 109 -4.27 -5.16 9.32
C GLY A 109 -5.13 -3.98 9.77
N LEU A 110 -6.17 -3.64 9.00
CA LEU A 110 -7.17 -2.65 9.42
C LEU A 110 -8.28 -3.32 10.23
N GLU A 111 -8.72 -2.67 11.31
CA GLU A 111 -9.80 -3.18 12.16
C GLU A 111 -10.97 -2.19 12.27
N GLY A 112 -12.21 -2.71 12.23
CA GLY A 112 -13.44 -1.96 12.52
C GLY A 112 -13.56 -0.62 11.77
N ASP A 113 -13.59 0.48 12.52
CA ASP A 113 -13.77 1.84 12.00
C ASP A 113 -12.62 2.32 11.08
N GLU A 114 -11.43 1.70 11.17
CA GLU A 114 -10.29 2.05 10.31
C GLU A 114 -10.57 1.73 8.84
N VAL A 115 -11.33 0.66 8.57
CA VAL A 115 -11.72 0.26 7.22
C VAL A 115 -12.59 1.33 6.56
N VAL A 116 -13.54 1.88 7.32
CA VAL A 116 -14.49 2.90 6.85
C VAL A 116 -13.78 4.21 6.53
N GLN A 117 -12.72 4.56 7.27
CA GLN A 117 -11.91 5.76 7.02
C GLN A 117 -10.90 5.56 5.87
N TYR A 118 -10.48 4.31 5.61
CA TYR A 118 -9.49 3.99 4.59
C TYR A 118 -10.02 4.12 3.16
N VAL A 119 -11.24 3.64 2.92
CA VAL A 119 -11.85 3.60 1.56
C VAL A 119 -11.99 4.99 0.93
N PRO A 120 -12.55 6.01 1.61
CA PRO A 120 -12.59 7.37 1.08
C PRO A 120 -11.19 7.95 0.83
N SER A 121 -10.22 7.64 1.69
CA SER A 121 -8.84 8.10 1.54
C SER A 121 -8.09 7.41 0.40
N ALA A 122 -8.58 6.29 -0.14
CA ALA A 122 -7.87 5.51 -1.16
C ALA A 122 -8.59 5.52 -2.53
N GLY A 123 -9.88 5.90 -2.55
CA GLY A 123 -10.74 5.92 -3.75
C GLY A 123 -10.95 7.29 -4.41
N GLU A 124 -10.25 8.35 -3.98
CA GLU A 124 -10.29 9.63 -4.71
C GLU A 124 -9.58 9.50 -6.07
N LYS A 125 -10.20 10.06 -7.11
CA LYS A 125 -9.88 10.00 -8.56
C LYS A 125 -8.38 9.88 -8.88
N LEU A 126 -8.04 9.24 -10.01
CA LEU A 126 -6.65 9.04 -10.49
C LEU A 126 -5.71 10.27 -10.41
N GLU A 127 -6.22 11.48 -10.59
CA GLU A 127 -5.48 12.73 -10.36
C GLU A 127 -5.12 12.94 -8.89
N ASP A 128 -6.09 12.74 -7.99
CA ASP A 128 -5.86 12.70 -6.55
C ASP A 128 -5.00 11.49 -6.17
N MET A 129 -5.09 10.35 -6.86
CA MET A 129 -4.16 9.23 -6.62
C MET A 129 -2.71 9.65 -6.85
N THR A 130 -2.41 10.48 -7.85
CA THR A 130 -1.04 10.97 -8.07
C THR A 130 -0.58 11.84 -6.90
N ASP A 131 -1.45 12.70 -6.39
CA ASP A 131 -1.16 13.57 -5.25
C ASP A 131 -1.14 12.81 -3.92
N GLN A 132 -2.02 11.84 -3.72
CA GLN A 132 -2.03 10.90 -2.60
C GLN A 132 -0.78 10.02 -2.63
N LEU A 133 -0.37 9.52 -3.79
CA LEU A 133 0.90 8.81 -3.95
C LEU A 133 2.07 9.72 -3.61
N ARG A 134 2.13 10.95 -4.11
CA ARG A 134 3.18 11.91 -3.73
C ARG A 134 3.20 12.18 -2.23
N LYS A 135 2.03 12.43 -1.62
CA LYS A 135 1.84 12.64 -0.17
C LYS A 135 2.31 11.41 0.63
N ARG A 136 2.02 10.19 0.15
CA ARG A 136 2.37 8.92 0.81
C ARG A 136 3.83 8.54 0.61
N MET A 137 4.38 8.75 -0.59
CA MET A 137 5.78 8.41 -0.94
C MET A 137 6.78 9.26 -0.16
N MET A 138 6.48 10.54 0.05
CA MET A 138 7.39 11.46 0.72
C MET A 138 7.09 11.54 2.23
N LYS A 139 7.97 10.99 3.06
CA LYS A 139 7.87 11.19 4.52
C LYS A 139 8.09 12.67 4.89
N LYS A 140 7.32 13.17 5.86
CA LYS A 140 7.55 14.50 6.46
C LYS A 140 8.99 14.60 6.97
N ARG A 141 9.72 15.61 6.52
CA ARG A 141 11.10 15.87 6.93
C ARG A 141 11.18 17.16 7.74
N LYS A 142 11.37 17.02 9.06
CA LYS A 142 11.53 18.15 9.96
C LYS A 142 12.74 18.98 9.54
N VAL A 143 12.57 20.30 9.46
CA VAL A 143 13.66 21.25 9.22
C VAL A 143 14.32 21.62 10.55
N LYS A 144 13.52 22.08 11.51
CA LYS A 144 14.00 22.49 12.84
C LYS A 144 12.88 22.42 13.87
N THR A 145 13.24 22.17 15.12
CA THR A 145 12.34 22.31 16.28
C THR A 145 12.54 23.67 16.91
N LEU A 146 11.45 24.37 17.25
CA LEU A 146 11.46 25.67 17.92
C LEU A 146 10.59 25.61 19.19
N SER A 147 10.96 26.40 20.20
CA SER A 147 10.08 26.66 21.34
C SER A 147 9.23 27.89 21.03
N PHE A 148 7.91 27.75 21.09
CA PHE A 148 6.95 28.82 20.89
C PHE A 148 6.32 29.19 22.23
N ALA A 149 6.75 30.32 22.78
CA ALA A 149 6.18 30.89 24.01
C ALA A 149 4.82 31.54 23.68
N ILE A 150 3.75 31.02 24.27
CA ILE A 150 2.40 31.59 24.19
C ILE A 150 2.26 32.69 25.24
N THR A 151 2.79 32.45 26.43
CA THR A 151 2.95 33.41 27.53
C THR A 151 4.28 33.16 28.23
N ASN A 152 4.65 33.99 29.20
CA ASN A 152 5.93 33.86 29.91
C ASN A 152 6.14 32.48 30.56
N ASP A 153 5.05 31.79 30.92
CA ASP A 153 5.09 30.54 31.67
C ASP A 153 4.59 29.34 30.83
N VAL A 154 4.15 29.58 29.60
CA VAL A 154 3.60 28.54 28.71
C VAL A 154 4.35 28.55 27.38
N CYS A 155 5.16 27.51 27.17
CA CYS A 155 5.86 27.24 25.92
C CYS A 155 5.40 25.89 25.34
N ILE A 156 5.26 25.84 24.02
CA ILE A 156 5.04 24.60 23.27
C ILE A 156 6.18 24.36 22.30
N GLU A 157 6.54 23.10 22.10
CA GLU A 157 7.50 22.71 21.08
C GLU A 157 6.80 22.59 19.72
N VAL A 158 7.34 23.28 18.72
CA VAL A 158 6.83 23.26 17.34
C VAL A 158 7.90 22.80 16.37
N ASN A 159 7.52 21.83 15.53
CA ASN A 159 8.36 21.34 14.44
C ASN A 159 8.07 22.15 13.17
N THR A 160 9.11 22.72 12.57
CA THR A 160 9.04 23.44 11.30
C THR A 160 9.33 22.50 10.14
N TYR A 161 8.64 22.72 9.03
CA TYR A 161 8.75 21.94 7.80
C TYR A 161 8.88 22.88 6.60
N ALA A 162 9.70 22.52 5.62
CA ALA A 162 9.78 23.25 4.35
C ALA A 162 8.83 22.59 3.35
N LEU A 163 7.65 23.18 3.16
CA LEU A 163 6.63 22.68 2.25
C LEU A 163 7.00 22.90 0.78
N ILE A 164 7.75 23.96 0.50
CA ILE A 164 8.26 24.31 -0.83
C ILE A 164 9.77 24.40 -0.74
N ARG A 165 10.47 23.77 -1.68
CA ARG A 165 11.91 23.91 -1.87
C ARG A 165 12.20 24.15 -3.35
N PRO A 166 13.10 25.08 -3.69
CA PRO A 166 13.61 25.18 -5.05
C PRO A 166 14.30 23.87 -5.44
N THR A 167 13.92 23.30 -6.58
CA THR A 167 14.64 22.16 -7.16
C THR A 167 15.82 22.71 -7.95
N ALA A 168 17.03 22.58 -7.40
CA ALA A 168 18.25 22.83 -8.17
C ALA A 168 18.53 21.61 -9.08
N PRO A 169 18.95 21.81 -10.35
CA PRO A 169 19.46 20.72 -11.15
C PRO A 169 20.64 20.09 -10.43
N GLY A 170 20.67 18.75 -10.34
CA GLY A 170 21.84 18.06 -9.81
C GLY A 170 23.05 18.40 -10.68
N MET A 171 24.13 18.91 -10.09
CA MET A 171 25.43 18.90 -10.76
C MET A 171 25.81 17.44 -10.97
N LEU A 172 25.91 17.05 -12.24
CA LEU A 172 26.53 15.80 -12.67
C LEU A 172 28.02 15.82 -12.37
#